data_AF-A0A1B6LQA2-F1
#
_entry.id   AF-A0A1B6LQA2-F1
#
_cell.length_a   1.000
_cell.length_b   1.000
_cell.length_c   1.000
_cell.angle_alpha   90.00
_cell.angle_beta   90.00
_cell.angle_gamma   90.00
#
_symmetry.space_group_name_H-M   'P 1'
#
loop_
_entity.id
_entity.type
_entity.pdbx_description
1 polymer ?
#
loop_
_entity_poly.entity_id
_entity_poly.type
_entity_poly.pdbx_seq_one_letter_code
_entity_poly.pdbx_strand_id
1 'polypeptide(L)'
;FHPCKNTAKEVLVLIFESYSFGDELSEKVMEKFGSLCQEYLPFLPGKPFSLFHTVLQHRPELVFRFLPVLQDHIRMVERKRGISYDQSLRVHLEKLESALK
;
A
#
# COMPACT_ATOMS: atom_id res chain seq x y z
N PHE A 1 -7.94 1.19 -20.81
CA PHE A 1 -9.22 1.65 -20.23
C PHE A 1 -9.78 0.49 -19.42
N HIS A 2 -9.82 0.56 -18.08
CA HIS A 2 -10.30 -0.53 -17.22
C HIS A 2 -11.45 -0.01 -16.34
N PRO A 3 -12.70 -0.02 -16.84
CA PRO A 3 -13.83 0.64 -16.17
C PRO A 3 -14.02 0.13 -14.73
N CYS A 4 -13.94 -1.18 -14.50
CA CYS A 4 -14.07 -1.76 -13.15
C CYS A 4 -13.00 -1.26 -12.17
N LYS A 5 -11.76 -1.02 -12.63
CA LYS A 5 -10.68 -0.48 -11.78
C LYS A 5 -11.00 0.96 -11.35
N ASN A 6 -11.52 1.77 -12.26
CA ASN A 6 -11.85 3.16 -11.98
C ASN A 6 -13.04 3.24 -11.01
N THR A 7 -14.10 2.47 -11.27
CA THR A 7 -15.25 2.38 -10.35
C THR A 7 -14.82 1.87 -8.98
N ALA A 8 -13.93 0.86 -8.90
CA ALA A 8 -13.42 0.39 -7.61
C ALA A 8 -12.63 1.48 -6.86
N LYS A 9 -11.84 2.29 -7.58
CA LYS A 9 -11.14 3.44 -6.98
C LYS A 9 -12.14 4.46 -6.44
N GLU A 10 -13.17 4.81 -7.21
CA GLU A 10 -14.21 5.75 -6.77
C GLU A 10 -14.95 5.24 -5.52
N VAL A 11 -15.32 3.96 -5.48
CA VAL A 11 -15.94 3.33 -4.31
C VAL A 11 -15.02 3.40 -3.09
N LEU A 12 -13.72 3.13 -3.25
CA LEU A 12 -12.74 3.26 -2.17
C LEU A 12 -12.67 4.69 -1.63
N VAL A 13 -12.69 5.69 -2.50
CA VAL A 13 -12.70 7.10 -2.11
C VAL A 13 -13.95 7.43 -1.30
N LEU A 14 -15.13 7.00 -1.76
CA LEU A 14 -16.38 7.20 -1.02
C LEU A 14 -16.35 6.54 0.37
N ILE A 15 -15.77 5.34 0.48
CA ILE A 15 -15.60 4.67 1.77
C ILE A 15 -14.67 5.48 2.67
N PHE A 16 -13.52 5.93 2.13
CA PHE A 16 -12.59 6.77 2.86
C PHE A 16 -13.20 8.09 3.30
N GLU A 17 -14.08 8.71 2.53
CA GLU A 17 -14.71 9.99 2.87
C GLU A 17 -15.96 9.83 3.77
N SER A 18 -16.39 8.58 4.03
CA SER A 18 -17.56 8.33 4.88
C SER A 18 -17.31 8.73 6.34
N TYR A 19 -18.36 9.27 6.99
CA TYR A 19 -18.33 9.64 8.42
C TYR A 19 -18.05 8.43 9.34
N SER A 20 -18.33 7.21 8.87
CA SER A 20 -18.07 5.96 9.59
C SER A 20 -16.63 5.48 9.48
N PHE A 21 -15.77 6.15 8.69
CA PHE A 21 -14.38 5.76 8.55
C PHE A 21 -13.57 6.18 9.79
N GLY A 22 -13.57 5.31 10.80
CA GLY A 22 -12.83 5.48 12.05
C GLY A 22 -11.69 4.48 12.22
N ASP A 23 -11.17 4.40 13.45
CA ASP A 23 -9.98 3.60 13.77
C ASP A 23 -10.17 2.10 13.51
N GLU A 24 -11.33 1.53 13.84
CA GLU A 24 -11.59 0.10 13.61
C GLU A 24 -11.48 -0.28 12.13
N LEU A 25 -12.03 0.56 11.24
CA LEU A 25 -11.98 0.32 9.80
C LEU A 25 -10.56 0.56 9.26
N SER A 26 -9.85 1.55 9.82
CA SER A 26 -8.43 1.80 9.53
C SER A 26 -7.57 0.57 9.81
N GLU A 27 -7.74 -0.08 10.97
CA GLU A 27 -7.03 -1.32 11.31
C GLU A 27 -7.33 -2.44 10.31
N LYS A 28 -8.61 -2.69 10.02
CA LYS A 28 -9.01 -3.73 9.05
C LYS A 28 -8.42 -3.46 7.66
N VAL A 29 -8.36 -2.21 7.24
CA VAL A 29 -7.75 -1.82 5.97
C VAL A 29 -6.24 -2.08 5.98
N MET A 30 -5.54 -1.73 7.07
CA MET A 30 -4.10 -2.01 7.20
C MET A 30 -3.79 -3.51 7.25
N GLU A 31 -4.62 -4.32 7.90
CA GLU A 31 -4.50 -5.80 7.85
C GLU A 31 -4.60 -6.33 6.41
N LYS A 32 -5.52 -5.76 5.60
CA LYS A 32 -5.64 -6.10 4.18
C LYS A 32 -4.47 -5.60 3.36
N PHE A 33 -3.87 -4.46 3.69
CA PHE A 33 -2.61 -4.02 3.08
C PHE A 33 -1.48 -5.00 3.36
N GLY A 34 -1.36 -5.48 4.60
CA GLY A 34 -0.38 -6.50 4.96
C GLY A 34 -0.58 -7.79 4.15
N SER A 35 -1.82 -8.27 4.05
CA SER A 35 -2.17 -9.45 3.24
C SER A 35 -1.80 -9.25 1.76
N LEU A 36 -2.12 -8.08 1.19
CA LEU A 36 -1.77 -7.72 -0.18
C LEU A 36 -0.25 -7.71 -0.41
N CYS A 37 0.52 -7.18 0.56
CA CYS A 37 1.97 -7.19 0.50
C CYS A 37 2.53 -8.61 0.53
N GLN A 38 2.02 -9.48 1.40
CA GLN A 38 2.49 -10.87 1.47
C GLN A 38 2.27 -11.63 0.16
N GLU A 39 1.14 -11.42 -0.49
CA GLU A 39 0.74 -12.13 -1.70
C GLU A 39 1.39 -11.56 -2.97
N TYR A 40 1.40 -10.23 -3.13
CA TYR A 40 1.74 -9.60 -4.42
C TYR A 40 3.08 -8.90 -4.45
N LEU A 41 3.63 -8.44 -3.32
CA LEU A 41 4.93 -7.75 -3.31
C LEU A 41 6.08 -8.60 -3.89
N PRO A 42 6.14 -9.94 -3.70
CA PRO A 42 7.18 -10.78 -4.30
C PRO A 42 7.11 -10.95 -5.82
N PHE A 43 6.01 -10.56 -6.48
CA PHE A 43 5.82 -10.85 -7.92
C PHE A 43 5.47 -9.59 -8.71
N LEU A 44 4.67 -8.70 -8.13
CA LEU A 44 4.08 -7.54 -8.80
C LEU A 44 4.17 -6.30 -7.89
N PRO A 45 5.38 -5.85 -7.51
CA PRO A 45 5.54 -4.78 -6.53
C PRO A 45 4.82 -3.49 -6.92
N GLY A 46 4.81 -3.13 -8.20
CA GLY A 46 4.12 -1.94 -8.67
C GLY A 46 2.61 -1.92 -8.39
N LYS A 47 1.96 -3.07 -8.15
CA LYS A 47 0.50 -3.13 -7.88
C LYS A 47 0.17 -2.66 -6.45
N PRO A 48 0.73 -3.24 -5.36
CA PRO A 48 0.57 -2.68 -4.02
C PRO A 48 0.97 -1.21 -3.93
N PHE A 49 2.12 -0.81 -4.49
CA PHE A 49 2.57 0.58 -4.43
C PHE A 49 1.62 1.54 -5.17
N SER A 50 1.05 1.14 -6.32
CA SER A 50 0.03 1.95 -7.00
C SER A 50 -1.25 2.13 -6.17
N LEU A 51 -1.63 1.12 -5.37
CA LEU A 51 -2.75 1.26 -4.43
C LEU A 51 -2.37 2.22 -3.32
N PHE A 52 -1.20 2.08 -2.70
CA PHE A 52 -0.76 2.95 -1.62
C PHE A 52 -0.66 4.41 -2.06
N HIS A 53 -0.18 4.70 -3.27
CA HIS A 53 -0.23 6.05 -3.82
C HIS A 53 -1.67 6.57 -4.00
N THR A 54 -2.63 5.71 -4.33
CA THR A 54 -4.04 6.11 -4.39
C THR A 54 -4.57 6.40 -2.99
N VAL A 55 -4.32 5.53 -2.02
CA VAL A 55 -4.75 5.74 -0.63
C VAL A 55 -4.13 7.02 -0.06
N LEU A 56 -2.85 7.27 -0.33
CA LEU A 56 -2.13 8.47 0.09
C LEU A 56 -2.83 9.77 -0.34
N GLN A 57 -3.46 9.79 -1.52
CA GLN A 57 -4.18 10.96 -2.02
C GLN A 57 -5.44 11.32 -1.22
N HIS A 58 -6.02 10.35 -0.50
CA HIS A 58 -7.30 10.52 0.21
C HIS A 58 -7.17 10.33 1.72
N ARG A 59 -6.24 9.48 2.17
CA ARG A 59 -6.01 9.04 3.55
C ARG A 59 -4.51 8.86 3.83
N PRO A 60 -3.71 9.94 3.78
CA PRO A 60 -2.26 9.87 3.99
C PRO A 60 -1.86 9.26 5.34
N GLU A 61 -2.67 9.46 6.37
CA GLU A 61 -2.49 8.92 7.71
C GLU A 61 -2.41 7.39 7.73
N LEU A 62 -3.19 6.70 6.88
CA LEU A 62 -3.17 5.24 6.79
C LEU A 62 -1.85 4.75 6.21
N VAL A 63 -1.37 5.43 5.16
CA VAL A 63 -0.11 5.07 4.50
C VAL A 63 1.07 5.35 5.42
N PHE A 64 1.04 6.47 6.13
CA PHE A 64 2.05 6.82 7.13
C PHE A 64 2.14 5.76 8.24
N ARG A 65 0.99 5.37 8.81
CA ARG A 65 0.91 4.35 9.86
C ARG A 65 1.35 2.96 9.37
N PHE A 66 1.06 2.63 8.10
CA PHE A 66 1.42 1.35 7.51
C PHE A 66 2.88 1.27 7.03
N LEU A 67 3.57 2.40 6.85
CA LEU A 67 4.91 2.46 6.28
C LEU A 67 5.94 1.55 6.99
N PRO A 68 6.02 1.49 8.33
CA PRO A 68 6.93 0.58 9.02
C PRO A 68 6.65 -0.89 8.68
N VAL A 69 5.37 -1.27 8.60
CA VAL A 69 4.93 -2.64 8.26
C VAL A 69 5.29 -2.98 6.82
N LEU A 70 5.13 -2.02 5.89
CA LEU A 70 5.54 -2.17 4.50
C LEU A 70 7.06 -2.38 4.38
N GLN A 71 7.88 -1.63 5.13
CA GLN A 71 9.32 -1.80 5.15
C GLN A 71 9.73 -3.20 5.62
N ASP A 72 9.03 -3.75 6.62
CA ASP A 72 9.26 -5.12 7.07
C ASP A 72 8.84 -6.16 6.03
N HIS A 73 7.72 -5.95 5.33
CA HIS A 73 7.36 -6.81 4.20
C HIS A 73 8.40 -6.79 3.09
N ILE A 74 8.97 -5.64 2.74
CA ILE A 74 10.05 -5.53 1.75
C ILE A 74 11.26 -6.36 2.20
N ARG A 75 11.70 -6.19 3.46
CA ARG A 75 12.82 -6.97 4.02
C ARG A 75 12.54 -8.47 4.00
N MET A 76 11.30 -8.90 4.25
CA MET A 76 10.92 -10.30 4.14
C MET A 76 11.01 -10.82 2.72
N VAL A 77 10.57 -10.04 1.72
CA VAL A 77 10.66 -10.41 0.31
C VAL A 77 12.13 -10.52 -0.13
N GLU A 78 12.96 -9.56 0.25
CA GLU A 78 14.41 -9.58 -0.01
C GLU A 78 15.06 -10.84 0.56
N ARG A 79 14.80 -11.15 1.85
CA ARG A 79 15.30 -12.38 2.48
C ARG A 79 14.84 -13.64 1.76
N LYS A 80 13.56 -13.74 1.38
CA LYS A 80 13.02 -14.89 0.63
C LYS A 80 13.68 -15.07 -0.74
N ARG A 81 14.10 -13.97 -1.37
CA ARG A 81 14.84 -13.98 -2.64
C ARG A 81 16.35 -14.24 -2.45
N GLY A 82 16.84 -14.30 -1.21
CA GLY A 82 18.27 -14.46 -0.91
C GLY A 82 19.10 -13.21 -1.21
N ILE A 83 18.46 -12.04 -1.29
CA ILE A 83 19.13 -10.75 -1.54
C ILE A 83 18.95 -9.83 -0.33
N SER A 84 19.91 -8.93 -0.11
CA SER A 84 19.84 -7.93 0.97
C SER A 84 19.18 -6.62 0.53
N TYR A 85 19.12 -6.38 -0.78
CA TYR A 85 18.62 -5.13 -1.35
C TYR A 85 17.99 -5.38 -2.72
N ASP A 86 16.69 -5.14 -2.83
CA ASP A 86 15.97 -5.20 -4.10
C ASP A 86 15.74 -3.80 -4.65
N GLN A 87 16.50 -3.41 -5.68
CA GLN A 87 16.43 -2.06 -6.25
C GLN A 87 15.01 -1.69 -6.71
N SER A 88 14.23 -2.63 -7.24
CA SER A 88 12.87 -2.34 -7.70
C SER A 88 11.96 -1.98 -6.53
N LEU A 89 11.95 -2.80 -5.47
CA LEU A 89 11.15 -2.53 -4.27
C LEU A 89 11.55 -1.21 -3.60
N ARG A 90 12.86 -0.93 -3.56
CA ARG A 90 13.43 0.25 -2.89
C ARG A 90 13.07 1.54 -3.63
N VAL A 91 13.17 1.56 -4.95
CA VAL A 91 12.73 2.72 -5.76
C VAL A 91 11.23 2.99 -5.59
N HIS A 92 10.41 1.95 -5.49
CA HIS A 92 8.98 2.15 -5.22
C HIS A 92 8.72 2.69 -3.81
N LEU A 93 9.44 2.20 -2.79
CA LEU A 93 9.38 2.71 -1.43
C LEU A 93 9.80 4.18 -1.35
N GLU A 94 10.94 4.54 -1.94
CA GLU A 94 11.46 5.91 -1.96
C GLU A 94 10.45 6.89 -2.59
N LYS A 95 9.78 6.49 -3.68
CA LYS A 95 8.72 7.28 -4.31
C LYS A 95 7.52 7.48 -3.38
N LEU A 96 7.12 6.44 -2.66
CA LEU A 96 6.03 6.52 -1.70
C LEU A 96 6.39 7.43 -0.51
N GLU A 97 7.57 7.26 0.05
CA GLU A 97 8.10 8.08 1.15
C GLU A 97 8.26 9.55 0.75
N SER A 98 8.70 9.80 -0.48
CA SER A 98 8.83 11.17 -1.01
C SER A 98 7.47 11.84 -1.20
N ALA A 99 6.42 11.07 -1.51
CA ALA A 99 5.06 11.60 -1.67
C ALA A 99 4.32 11.82 -0.32
N LEU A 100 4.85 11.27 0.78
CA LEU A 100 4.35 11.48 2.14
C LEU A 100 4.91 12.75 2.80
N LYS A 101 5.98 13.33 2.24
CA LYS A 101 6.60 14.58 2.68
C LYS A 101 5.89 15.78 2.08
#